data_AF-A0A937Q347-F1
#
_entry.id   AF-A0A937Q347-F1
#
_cell.length_a   1.000
_cell.length_b   1.000
_cell.length_c   1.000
_cell.angle_alpha   90.00
_cell.angle_beta   90.00
_cell.angle_gamma   90.00
#
_symmetry.space_group_name_H-M   'P 1'
#
loop_
_entity.id
_entity.type
_entity.pdbx_description
1 polymer ?
#
loop_
_entity_poly.entity_id
_entity_poly.type
_entity_poly.pdbx_seq_one_letter_code
_entity_poly.pdbx_strand_id
1 'polypeptide(L)'
;MKKLQQNSVTFQKIREELKQRFNTLQKKLDTERAQIAKIEEELQKQSMMLSLDAKEDKEMELGKRTRHYKYMYGEVTQEMKDAEFEATRKVGKDIEKVVEKIAKKEGYTIIVEAGTVGLVYYDNVIDITDRVIKAYDDRKQ
;
A
#
# COMPACT_ATOMS: atom_id res chain seq x y z
N MET A 1 13.77 -12.00 -1.70
CA MET A 1 13.10 -10.72 -1.38
C MET A 1 12.53 -10.61 0.04
N LYS A 2 11.95 -11.65 0.65
CA LYS A 2 11.28 -11.55 1.97
C LYS A 2 12.11 -10.90 3.09
N LYS A 3 13.35 -11.35 3.29
CA LYS A 3 14.27 -10.76 4.30
C LYS A 3 14.55 -9.28 4.02
N LEU A 4 14.68 -8.89 2.75
CA LEU A 4 14.91 -7.49 2.36
C LEU A 4 13.73 -6.59 2.74
N GLN A 5 12.51 -7.06 2.49
CA GLN A 5 11.29 -6.34 2.86
C GLN A 5 11.14 -6.14 4.38
N GLN A 6 11.78 -7.00 5.18
CA GLN A 6 11.73 -6.95 6.64
C GLN A 6 12.88 -6.11 7.22
N ASN A 7 14.09 -6.24 6.67
CA ASN A 7 15.31 -5.76 7.32
C ASN A 7 15.93 -4.52 6.66
N SER A 8 15.56 -4.17 5.42
CA SER A 8 16.10 -2.95 4.77
C SER A 8 15.45 -1.70 5.34
N VAL A 9 16.27 -0.76 5.81
CA VAL A 9 15.81 0.54 6.32
C VAL A 9 15.18 1.36 5.19
N THR A 10 15.78 1.33 4.00
CA THR A 10 15.26 2.03 2.82
C THR A 10 13.89 1.49 2.42
N PHE A 11 13.72 0.17 2.44
CA PHE A 11 12.43 -0.46 2.15
C PHE A 11 11.37 -0.09 3.20
N GLN A 12 11.72 -0.12 4.49
CA GLN A 12 10.78 0.28 5.55
C GLN A 12 10.36 1.74 5.42
N LYS A 13 11.26 2.66 5.03
CA LYS A 13 10.91 4.05 4.75
C LYS A 13 9.87 4.18 3.64
N ILE A 14 10.08 3.49 2.51
CA ILE A 14 9.12 3.47 1.39
C ILE A 14 7.75 2.96 1.87
N ARG A 15 7.75 1.88 2.66
CA ARG A 15 6.52 1.31 3.22
C ARG A 15 5.80 2.28 4.15
N GLU A 16 6.53 3.01 4.99
CA GLU A 16 5.94 4.00 5.89
C GLU A 16 5.38 5.20 5.12
N GLU A 17 6.06 5.68 4.07
CA GLU A 17 5.54 6.72 3.18
C GLU A 17 4.23 6.31 2.52
N LEU A 18 4.15 5.07 2.00
CA LEU A 18 2.92 4.51 1.44
C LEU A 18 1.81 4.44 2.49
N LYS A 19 2.13 4.00 3.71
CA LYS A 19 1.19 3.93 4.82
C LYS A 19 0.67 5.30 5.24
N GLN A 20 1.52 6.32 5.28
CA GLN A 20 1.10 7.70 5.57
C GLN A 20 0.16 8.26 4.52
N ARG A 21 0.45 7.98 3.24
CA ARG A 21 -0.44 8.34 2.13
C ARG A 21 -1.79 7.64 2.26
N PHE A 22 -1.79 6.34 2.55
CA PHE A 22 -3.01 5.57 2.79
C PHE A 22 -3.81 6.09 3.98
N ASN A 23 -3.16 6.38 5.12
CA ASN A 23 -3.82 6.95 6.30
C ASN A 23 -4.52 8.27 6.00
N THR A 24 -3.92 9.10 5.13
CA THR A 24 -4.52 10.38 4.71
C THR A 24 -5.78 10.16 3.88
N LEU A 25 -5.76 9.19 2.97
CA LEU A 25 -6.93 8.80 2.17
C LEU A 25 -8.02 8.14 3.01
N GLN A 26 -7.64 7.28 3.96
CA GLN A 26 -8.55 6.64 4.90
C GLN A 26 -9.30 7.67 5.75
N LYS A 27 -8.62 8.71 6.25
CA LYS A 27 -9.28 9.80 7.00
C LYS A 27 -10.37 10.52 6.18
N LYS A 28 -10.17 10.69 4.86
CA LYS A 28 -11.19 11.25 3.97
C LYS A 28 -12.41 10.33 3.87
N LEU A 29 -12.19 9.03 3.71
CA LEU A 29 -13.26 8.03 3.69
C LEU A 29 -14.03 7.98 5.01
N ASP A 30 -13.33 8.04 6.13
CA ASP A 30 -13.93 8.02 7.47
C ASP A 30 -14.79 9.26 7.70
N THR A 31 -14.36 10.43 7.19
CA THR A 31 -15.12 11.68 7.27
C THR A 31 -16.43 11.58 6.47
N GLU A 32 -16.37 11.08 5.23
CA GLU A 32 -17.58 10.90 4.42
C GLU A 32 -18.53 9.85 5.03
N ARG A 33 -17.97 8.76 5.58
CA ARG A 33 -18.76 7.74 6.28
C ARG A 33 -19.47 8.31 7.50
N ALA A 34 -18.81 9.18 8.27
CA ALA A 34 -19.43 9.85 9.41
C ALA A 34 -20.57 10.80 8.98
N GLN A 35 -20.41 11.49 7.85
CA GLN A 35 -21.46 12.36 7.29
C GLN A 35 -22.67 11.54 6.82
N ILE A 36 -22.45 10.40 6.15
CA ILE A 36 -23.51 9.47 5.78
C ILE A 36 -24.27 8.99 7.03
N ALA A 37 -23.55 8.50 8.04
CA ALA A 37 -24.16 8.00 9.28
C ALA A 37 -24.98 9.08 10.00
N LYS A 38 -24.52 10.33 9.98
CA LYS A 38 -25.27 11.46 10.55
C LYS A 38 -26.59 11.71 9.83
N ILE A 39 -26.60 11.66 8.49
CA ILE A 39 -27.83 11.85 7.70
C ILE A 39 -28.80 10.68 7.91
N GLU A 40 -28.28 9.45 7.97
CA GLU A 40 -29.08 8.26 8.29
C GLU A 40 -29.73 8.38 9.67
N GLU A 41 -28.98 8.83 10.68
CA GLU A 41 -29.48 9.04 12.04
C GLU A 41 -30.54 10.15 12.09
N GLU A 42 -30.32 11.26 11.39
CA GLU A 42 -31.28 12.36 11.30
C GLU A 42 -32.57 11.93 10.61
N LEU A 43 -32.49 11.18 9.50
CA LEU A 43 -33.65 10.59 8.83
C LEU A 43 -34.39 9.63 9.77
N GLN A 44 -33.69 8.76 10.49
CA GLN A 44 -34.32 7.81 11.40
C GLN A 44 -35.04 8.52 12.57
N LYS A 45 -34.37 9.49 13.22
CA LYS A 45 -34.88 10.15 14.43
C LYS A 45 -35.89 11.26 14.15
N GLN A 46 -35.73 11.98 13.05
CA GLN A 46 -36.53 13.17 12.74
C GLN A 46 -37.55 12.91 11.61
N SER A 47 -37.62 11.70 11.05
CA SER A 47 -38.58 11.37 9.97
C SER A 47 -40.02 11.78 10.25
N MET A 48 -40.47 11.68 11.50
CA MET A 48 -41.83 12.05 11.92
C MET A 48 -42.02 13.57 12.12
N MET A 49 -40.93 14.34 12.19
CA MET A 49 -40.94 15.79 12.40
C MET A 49 -40.56 16.58 11.14
N LEU A 50 -39.99 15.94 10.13
CA LEU A 50 -39.62 16.55 8.85
C LEU A 50 -40.86 16.68 7.95
N SER A 51 -40.91 17.76 7.15
CA SER A 51 -41.84 17.85 6.03
C SER A 51 -41.50 16.81 4.95
N LEU A 52 -42.45 16.52 4.06
CA LEU A 52 -42.23 15.61 2.93
C LEU A 52 -41.05 16.08 2.08
N ASP A 53 -41.02 17.36 1.70
CA ASP A 53 -39.94 17.97 0.92
C ASP A 53 -38.58 17.85 1.63
N ALA A 54 -38.52 18.14 2.93
CA ALA A 54 -37.27 18.05 3.70
C ALA A 54 -36.77 16.61 3.84
N LYS A 55 -37.69 15.63 3.84
CA LYS A 55 -37.35 14.21 3.85
C LYS A 55 -36.79 13.77 2.49
N GLU A 56 -37.43 14.16 1.40
CA GLU A 56 -36.97 13.86 0.03
C GLU A 56 -35.57 14.45 -0.24
N ASP A 57 -35.33 15.70 0.19
CA ASP A 57 -34.03 16.35 0.07
C ASP A 57 -32.91 15.59 0.81
N LYS A 58 -33.18 15.15 2.04
CA LYS A 58 -32.22 14.36 2.84
C LYS A 58 -31.97 12.97 2.25
N GLU A 59 -33.00 12.29 1.73
CA GLU A 59 -32.86 11.00 1.05
C GLU A 59 -32.03 11.13 -0.23
N MET A 60 -32.23 12.21 -1.00
CA MET A 60 -31.43 12.53 -2.17
C MET A 60 -29.97 12.83 -1.80
N GLU A 61 -29.74 13.62 -0.75
CA GLU A 61 -28.38 13.90 -0.24
C GLU A 61 -27.68 12.61 0.20
N LEU A 62 -28.36 11.77 0.98
CA LEU A 62 -27.86 10.47 1.42
C LEU A 62 -27.44 9.62 0.21
N GLY A 63 -28.34 9.48 -0.78
CA GLY A 63 -28.05 8.72 -2.00
C GLY A 63 -26.84 9.27 -2.77
N LYS A 64 -26.69 10.60 -2.86
CA LYS A 64 -25.53 11.25 -3.50
C LYS A 64 -24.24 10.94 -2.76
N ARG A 65 -24.23 11.06 -1.43
CA ARG A 65 -23.07 10.80 -0.58
C ARG A 65 -22.66 9.33 -0.55
N THR A 66 -23.62 8.41 -0.46
CA THR A 66 -23.33 6.98 -0.54
C THR A 66 -22.69 6.59 -1.87
N ARG A 67 -23.15 7.16 -2.99
CA ARG A 67 -22.50 6.96 -4.30
C ARG A 67 -21.09 7.54 -4.34
N HIS A 68 -20.92 8.75 -3.81
CA HIS A 68 -19.61 9.39 -3.74
C HIS A 68 -18.62 8.59 -2.87
N TYR A 69 -19.05 8.11 -1.71
CA TYR A 69 -18.26 7.23 -0.85
C TYR A 69 -17.81 5.95 -1.58
N LYS A 70 -18.71 5.27 -2.27
CA LYS A 70 -18.37 4.06 -3.05
C LYS A 70 -17.34 4.35 -4.14
N TYR A 71 -17.50 5.49 -4.84
CA TYR A 71 -16.52 5.95 -5.83
C TYR A 71 -15.15 6.19 -5.18
N MET A 72 -15.10 7.01 -4.12
CA MET A 72 -13.85 7.30 -3.42
C MET A 72 -13.17 6.04 -2.88
N TYR A 73 -13.95 5.09 -2.34
CA TYR A 73 -13.42 3.83 -1.84
C TYR A 73 -12.73 3.03 -2.96
N GLY A 74 -13.33 3.00 -4.15
CA GLY A 74 -12.73 2.39 -5.34
C GLY A 74 -11.42 3.06 -5.73
N GLU A 75 -11.42 4.39 -5.83
CA GLU A 75 -10.23 5.19 -6.18
C GLU A 75 -9.09 4.97 -5.18
N VAL A 76 -9.38 5.04 -3.87
CA VAL A 76 -8.37 4.83 -2.82
C VAL A 76 -7.79 3.42 -2.88
N THR A 77 -8.64 2.40 -3.12
CA THR A 77 -8.19 1.02 -3.25
C THR A 77 -7.29 0.83 -4.47
N GLN A 78 -7.64 1.47 -5.60
CA GLN A 78 -6.85 1.40 -6.83
C GLN A 78 -5.52 2.14 -6.68
N GLU A 79 -5.55 3.37 -6.17
CA GLU A 79 -4.34 4.18 -5.91
C GLU A 79 -3.37 3.45 -4.97
N MET A 80 -3.89 2.78 -3.94
CA MET A 80 -3.06 1.98 -3.02
C MET A 80 -2.37 0.83 -3.75
N LYS A 81 -3.11 0.06 -4.56
CA LYS A 81 -2.54 -1.06 -5.34
C LYS A 81 -1.48 -0.58 -6.32
N ASP A 82 -1.75 0.51 -7.02
CA ASP A 82 -0.82 1.07 -8.01
C ASP A 82 0.45 1.58 -7.32
N ALA A 83 0.31 2.29 -6.21
CA ALA A 83 1.44 2.78 -5.43
C ALA A 83 2.31 1.63 -4.85
N GLU A 84 1.69 0.56 -4.34
CA GLU A 84 2.40 -0.64 -3.87
C GLU A 84 3.13 -1.35 -5.01
N PHE A 85 2.48 -1.48 -6.17
CA PHE A 85 3.07 -2.09 -7.36
C PHE A 85 4.27 -1.29 -7.87
N GLU A 86 4.12 0.03 -8.01
CA GLU A 86 5.20 0.92 -8.45
C GLU A 86 6.39 0.90 -7.49
N ALA A 87 6.12 0.97 -6.19
CA ALA A 87 7.16 0.90 -5.15
C ALA A 87 7.91 -0.44 -5.23
N THR A 88 7.18 -1.56 -5.30
CA THR A 88 7.78 -2.90 -5.40
C THR A 88 8.63 -3.04 -6.67
N ARG A 89 8.12 -2.57 -7.80
CA ARG A 89 8.85 -2.59 -9.09
C ARG A 89 10.12 -1.75 -9.02
N LYS A 90 10.06 -0.57 -8.41
CA LYS A 90 11.22 0.32 -8.23
C LYS A 90 12.28 -0.33 -7.34
N VAL A 91 11.87 -0.87 -6.19
CA VAL A 91 12.76 -1.61 -5.29
C VAL A 91 13.40 -2.78 -6.03
N GLY A 92 12.61 -3.60 -6.74
CA GLY A 92 13.13 -4.74 -7.49
C GLY A 92 14.25 -4.35 -8.46
N LYS A 93 14.03 -3.32 -9.28
CA LYS A 93 15.07 -2.79 -10.19
C LYS A 93 16.31 -2.28 -9.47
N ASP A 94 16.15 -1.64 -8.32
CA ASP A 94 17.29 -1.16 -7.54
C ASP A 94 18.09 -2.32 -6.96
N ILE A 95 17.41 -3.38 -6.49
CA ILE A 95 18.03 -4.61 -6.00
C ILE A 95 18.75 -5.36 -7.11
N GLU A 96 18.15 -5.52 -8.28
CA GLU A 96 18.81 -6.13 -9.45
C GLU A 96 20.16 -5.46 -9.74
N LYS A 97 20.19 -4.12 -9.73
CA LYS A 97 21.44 -3.36 -9.91
C LYS A 97 22.44 -3.53 -8.77
N VAL A 98 22.00 -3.79 -7.54
CA VAL A 98 22.89 -4.06 -6.40
C VAL A 98 23.47 -5.46 -6.53
N VAL A 99 22.62 -6.44 -6.81
CA VAL A 99 22.97 -7.84 -7.04
C VAL A 99 23.96 -7.95 -8.19
N GLU A 100 23.73 -7.26 -9.32
CA GLU A 100 24.65 -7.27 -10.47
C GLU A 100 26.04 -6.74 -10.12
N LYS A 101 26.13 -5.67 -9.31
CA LYS A 101 27.42 -5.13 -8.86
C LYS A 101 28.16 -6.11 -7.96
N ILE A 102 27.46 -6.76 -7.03
CA ILE A 102 28.03 -7.78 -6.16
C ILE A 102 28.46 -8.99 -6.98
N ALA A 103 27.62 -9.44 -7.93
CA ALA A 103 27.88 -10.54 -8.85
C ALA A 103 29.22 -10.37 -9.56
N LYS A 104 29.41 -9.22 -10.21
CA LYS A 104 30.63 -8.89 -10.95
C LYS A 104 31.85 -8.73 -10.05
N LYS A 105 31.69 -8.10 -8.88
CA LYS A 105 32.79 -7.85 -7.94
C LYS A 105 33.34 -9.14 -7.33
N GLU A 106 32.46 -10.08 -7.02
CA GLU A 106 32.81 -11.32 -6.32
C GLU A 106 32.90 -12.55 -7.24
N GLY A 107 32.64 -12.39 -8.54
CA GLY A 107 32.79 -13.45 -9.54
C GLY A 107 31.67 -14.50 -9.53
N TYR A 108 30.45 -14.14 -9.12
CA TYR A 108 29.32 -15.07 -9.16
C TYR A 108 28.89 -15.35 -10.60
N THR A 109 28.74 -16.63 -10.94
CA THR A 109 28.18 -17.07 -12.22
C THR A 109 26.65 -16.98 -12.25
N ILE A 110 26.00 -17.25 -11.12
CA ILE A 110 24.55 -17.18 -10.96
C ILE A 110 24.17 -16.79 -9.54
N ILE A 111 23.09 -16.02 -9.40
CA ILE A 111 22.45 -15.71 -8.14
C ILE A 111 20.97 -16.07 -8.30
N VAL A 112 20.44 -16.85 -7.38
CA VAL A 112 19.05 -17.34 -7.42
C VAL A 112 18.29 -16.77 -6.23
N GLU A 113 17.06 -16.29 -6.45
CA GLU A 113 16.24 -15.81 -5.35
C GLU A 113 15.74 -16.99 -4.49
N ALA A 114 15.87 -16.86 -3.17
CA ALA A 114 15.25 -17.78 -2.23
C ALA A 114 13.73 -17.82 -2.41
N GLY A 115 13.19 -19.00 -2.75
CA GLY A 115 11.78 -19.20 -3.10
C GLY A 115 11.50 -19.35 -4.60
N THR A 116 12.53 -19.30 -5.45
CA THR A 116 12.41 -19.66 -6.87
C THR A 116 11.89 -21.10 -7.00
N VAL A 117 10.89 -21.32 -7.86
CA VAL A 117 10.35 -22.67 -8.13
C VAL A 117 11.49 -23.60 -8.56
N GLY A 118 11.59 -24.76 -7.91
CA GLY A 118 12.66 -25.73 -8.14
C GLY A 118 13.87 -25.59 -7.21
N LEU A 119 14.00 -24.50 -6.46
CA LEU A 119 15.01 -24.38 -5.39
C LEU A 119 14.46 -25.00 -4.09
N VAL A 120 14.80 -26.26 -3.85
CA VAL A 120 14.31 -27.01 -2.67
C VAL A 120 15.20 -26.80 -1.44
N TYR A 121 16.51 -26.69 -1.65
CA TYR A 121 17.51 -26.56 -0.58
C TYR A 121 18.70 -25.72 -1.05
N TYR A 122 19.27 -24.96 -0.13
CA TYR A 122 20.57 -24.32 -0.26
C TYR A 122 21.18 -24.19 1.15
N ASP A 123 22.50 -24.18 1.23
CA ASP A 123 23.20 -23.93 2.50
C ASP A 123 23.25 -22.42 2.79
N ASN A 124 23.03 -22.01 4.04
CA ASN A 124 23.05 -20.59 4.42
C ASN A 124 24.43 -19.92 4.19
N VAL A 125 25.53 -20.69 4.10
CA VAL A 125 26.87 -20.18 3.81
C VAL A 125 26.93 -19.45 2.46
N ILE A 126 26.08 -19.82 1.50
CA ILE A 126 26.02 -19.15 0.19
C ILE A 126 24.96 -18.03 0.13
N ASP A 127 24.23 -17.76 1.23
CA ASP A 127 23.25 -16.68 1.30
C ASP A 127 23.96 -15.31 1.33
N ILE A 128 23.71 -14.49 0.31
CA ILE A 128 24.29 -13.15 0.19
C ILE A 128 23.31 -12.04 0.61
N THR A 129 22.12 -12.39 1.10
CA THR A 129 20.99 -11.46 1.29
C THR A 129 21.36 -10.29 2.19
N ASP A 130 22.05 -10.53 3.31
CA ASP A 130 22.41 -9.45 4.24
C ASP A 130 23.41 -8.46 3.62
N ARG A 131 24.31 -8.95 2.75
CA ARG A 131 25.23 -8.10 1.98
C ARG A 131 24.48 -7.26 0.94
N VAL A 132 23.50 -7.85 0.27
CA VAL A 132 22.62 -7.14 -0.67
C VAL A 132 21.82 -6.06 0.05
N ILE A 133 21.24 -6.37 1.22
CA ILE A 133 20.48 -5.40 2.02
C ILE A 133 21.36 -4.23 2.42
N LYS A 134 22.56 -4.50 2.95
CA LYS A 134 23.52 -3.46 3.33
C LYS A 134 23.87 -2.57 2.15
N ALA A 135 24.26 -3.16 1.02
CA ALA A 135 24.62 -2.40 -0.18
C ALA A 135 23.45 -1.63 -0.80
N TYR A 136 22.22 -2.10 -0.61
CA TYR A 136 21.02 -1.37 -1.02
C TYR A 136 20.75 -0.17 -0.12
N ASP A 137 20.85 -0.33 1.20
CA ASP A 137 20.66 0.77 2.15
C ASP A 137 21.75 1.83 2.04
N ASP A 138 23.00 1.43 1.77
CA ASP A 138 24.14 2.34 1.60
C ASP A 138 24.05 3.19 0.30
N ARG A 139 23.26 2.78 -0.70
CA ARG A 139 23.07 3.55 -1.95
C ARG A 139 22.22 4.80 -1.79
N LYS A 140 21.46 4.89 -0.69
CA LYS A 140 20.44 5.91 -0.45
C LYS A 140 20.84 6.89 0.66
N GLN A 141 22.09 6.82 1.15
CA GLN A 141 22.74 7.86 1.93
C GLN A 141 23.38 8.91 1.01
#